data_AF-A0A6B0QTN4-F1
#
_entry.id   AF-A0A6B0QTN4-F1
#
_cell.length_a   1.000
_cell.length_b   1.000
_cell.length_c   1.000
_cell.angle_alpha   90.00
_cell.angle_beta   90.00
_cell.angle_gamma   90.00
#
_symmetry.space_group_name_H-M   'P 1'
#
loop_
_entity.id
_entity.type
_entity.pdbx_description
1 polymer ?
#
loop_
_entity_poly.entity_id
_entity_poly.type
_entity_poly.pdbx_seq_one_letter_code
_entity_poly.pdbx_strand_id
1 'polypeptide(L)'
;MSEKLGQVSFDLPRPGEALVEKPFSEATAQLIDEEVQQLIGSAHARTLDLLTRCHEQVDKVGRWLLEKEVLQRADMVELLGPQPFTQKITYEELVEGTGGLEEDMALPEGLQGWRGGPTAGEPSLAPLPGEQPLGPPGSKLKHM
;
A
#
# COMPACT_ATOMS: atom_id res chain seq x y z
N MET A 1 5.85 -10.10 -15.42
CA MET A 1 4.94 -9.83 -16.56
C MET A 1 5.26 -10.83 -17.65
N SER A 2 4.24 -11.44 -18.27
CA SER A 2 4.42 -12.49 -19.28
C SER A 2 4.38 -11.90 -20.68
N GLU A 3 5.40 -12.20 -21.49
CA GLU A 3 5.44 -11.81 -22.91
C GLU A 3 4.45 -12.62 -23.76
N LYS A 4 4.19 -13.88 -23.37
CA LYS A 4 3.31 -14.79 -24.13
C LYS A 4 1.83 -14.41 -24.02
N LEU A 5 1.42 -13.85 -22.89
CA LEU A 5 0.04 -13.37 -22.67
C LEU A 5 -0.17 -11.95 -23.22
N GLY A 6 0.92 -11.18 -23.39
CA GLY A 6 0.86 -9.78 -23.80
C GLY A 6 0.36 -8.85 -22.69
N GLN A 7 -0.01 -7.63 -23.08
CA GLN A 7 -0.46 -6.57 -22.16
C GLN A 7 -1.96 -6.69 -21.90
N VAL A 8 -2.35 -7.70 -21.13
CA VAL A 8 -3.75 -7.94 -20.73
C VAL A 8 -3.89 -7.86 -19.22
N SER A 9 -5.02 -7.32 -18.75
CA SER A 9 -5.40 -7.29 -17.34
C SER A 9 -6.70 -8.06 -17.16
N PHE A 10 -6.72 -8.98 -16.21
CA PHE A 10 -7.92 -9.72 -15.83
C PHE A 10 -8.36 -9.25 -14.45
N ASP A 11 -9.66 -9.01 -14.29
CA ASP A 11 -10.24 -8.72 -12.98
C ASP A 11 -10.28 -10.00 -12.15
N LEU A 12 -9.33 -10.12 -11.23
CA LEU A 12 -9.28 -11.21 -10.28
C LEU A 12 -10.18 -10.88 -9.08
N PRO A 13 -10.98 -11.85 -8.58
CA PRO A 13 -11.84 -11.61 -7.42
C PRO A 13 -11.00 -11.24 -6.21
N ARG A 14 -11.52 -10.34 -5.38
CA ARG A 14 -10.86 -9.98 -4.11
C ARG A 14 -10.99 -11.13 -3.12
N PRO A 15 -10.11 -11.20 -2.09
CA PRO A 15 -10.28 -12.16 -1.01
C PRO A 15 -11.67 -12.06 -0.39
N GLY A 16 -12.45 -13.15 -0.44
CA GLY A 16 -13.82 -13.22 0.09
C GLY A 16 -14.94 -13.08 -0.95
N GLU A 17 -14.62 -12.74 -2.20
CA GLU A 17 -15.58 -12.73 -3.30
C GLU A 17 -15.61 -14.10 -3.99
N ALA A 18 -16.81 -14.60 -4.32
CA ALA A 18 -16.95 -15.84 -5.06
C ALA A 18 -16.48 -15.63 -6.51
N LEU A 19 -15.64 -16.55 -7.01
CA LEU A 19 -15.24 -16.56 -8.41
C LEU A 19 -16.45 -16.93 -9.28
N VAL A 20 -17.04 -15.93 -9.95
CA VAL A 20 -18.26 -16.10 -10.74
C VAL A 20 -17.99 -16.90 -12.02
N GLU A 21 -16.88 -16.62 -12.72
CA GLU A 21 -16.34 -17.43 -13.82
C GLU A 21 -14.97 -16.86 -14.22
N LYS A 22 -14.08 -17.68 -14.79
CA LYS A 22 -12.79 -17.16 -15.33
C LYS A 22 -13.07 -16.36 -16.61
N PRO A 23 -12.61 -15.10 -16.73
CA PRO A 23 -12.86 -14.25 -17.89
C PRO A 23 -11.92 -14.57 -19.08
N PHE A 24 -11.59 -15.84 -19.29
CA PHE A 24 -10.69 -16.31 -20.34
C PHE A 24 -10.90 -17.79 -20.66
N SER A 25 -10.44 -18.19 -21.85
CA SER A 25 -10.57 -19.58 -22.31
C SER A 25 -9.69 -20.56 -21.51
N GLU A 26 -10.03 -21.84 -21.54
CA GLU A 26 -9.19 -22.92 -20.97
C GLU A 26 -7.77 -22.92 -21.56
N ALA A 27 -7.62 -22.66 -22.87
CA ALA A 27 -6.31 -22.56 -23.50
C ALA A 27 -5.48 -21.41 -22.92
N THR A 28 -6.12 -20.28 -22.60
CA THR A 28 -5.47 -19.15 -21.93
C THR A 28 -5.16 -19.48 -20.47
N ALA A 29 -6.04 -20.22 -19.78
CA ALA A 29 -5.81 -20.67 -18.41
C ALA A 29 -4.56 -21.56 -18.32
N GLN A 30 -4.43 -22.52 -19.23
CA GLN A 30 -3.24 -23.38 -19.32
C GLN A 30 -1.98 -22.56 -19.58
N LEU A 31 -2.05 -21.58 -20.49
CA LEU A 31 -0.91 -20.70 -20.77
C LEU A 31 -0.52 -19.85 -19.54
N ILE A 32 -1.49 -19.38 -18.75
CA ILE A 32 -1.24 -18.68 -17.49
C ILE A 32 -0.52 -19.61 -16.50
N ASP A 33 -1.00 -20.83 -16.33
CA ASP A 33 -0.41 -21.80 -15.40
C ASP A 33 1.05 -22.14 -15.78
N GLU A 34 1.33 -22.33 -17.08
CA GLU A 34 2.68 -22.55 -17.60
C GLU A 34 3.61 -21.35 -17.30
N GLU A 35 3.15 -20.12 -17.53
CA GLU A 35 3.94 -18.90 -17.27
C GLU A 35 4.18 -18.68 -15.77
N VAL A 36 3.19 -18.98 -14.93
CA VAL A 36 3.33 -18.94 -13.47
C VAL A 36 4.36 -19.97 -13.00
N GLN A 37 4.32 -21.19 -13.54
CA GLN A 37 5.30 -22.22 -13.21
C GLN A 37 6.72 -21.80 -13.59
N GLN A 38 6.90 -21.20 -14.78
CA GLN A 38 8.19 -20.66 -15.23
C GLN A 38 8.67 -19.50 -14.33
N LEU A 39 7.76 -18.59 -13.96
CA LEU A 39 8.07 -17.47 -13.07
C LEU A 39 8.55 -17.97 -11.71
N ILE A 40 7.81 -18.89 -11.08
CA ILE A 40 8.17 -19.46 -9.79
C ILE A 40 9.47 -20.24 -9.90
N GLY A 41 9.63 -21.05 -10.94
CA GLY A 41 10.84 -21.84 -11.20
C GLY A 41 12.08 -20.95 -11.33
N SER A 42 12.00 -19.87 -12.10
CA SER A 42 13.10 -18.91 -12.27
C SER A 42 13.44 -18.16 -10.98
N ALA A 43 12.43 -17.73 -10.22
CA ALA A 43 12.62 -17.07 -8.94
C ALA A 43 13.26 -18.01 -7.91
N HIS A 44 12.82 -19.26 -7.86
CA HIS A 44 13.39 -20.30 -7.01
C HIS A 44 14.85 -20.58 -7.39
N ALA A 45 15.13 -20.83 -8.67
CA ALA A 45 16.49 -21.10 -9.15
C ALA A 45 17.44 -19.92 -8.85
N ARG A 46 17.00 -18.68 -9.11
CA ARG A 46 17.76 -17.48 -8.79
C ARG A 46 18.04 -17.33 -7.29
N THR A 47 17.04 -17.63 -6.44
CA THR A 47 17.18 -17.54 -4.99
C THR A 47 18.13 -18.63 -4.48
N LEU A 48 18.00 -19.86 -4.97
CA LEU A 48 18.89 -20.96 -4.62
C LEU A 48 20.34 -20.65 -5.01
N ASP A 49 20.56 -20.16 -6.22
CA ASP A 49 21.88 -19.75 -6.70
C ASP A 49 22.47 -18.60 -5.86
N LEU A 50 21.65 -17.62 -5.48
CA LEU A 50 22.08 -16.55 -4.58
C LEU A 50 22.50 -17.08 -3.21
N LEU A 51 21.66 -17.91 -2.58
CA LEU A 51 21.95 -18.51 -1.27
C LEU A 51 23.16 -19.43 -1.31
N THR A 52 23.34 -20.18 -2.41
CA THR A 52 24.50 -21.07 -2.60
C THR A 52 25.79 -20.27 -2.72
N ARG A 53 25.79 -19.18 -3.51
CA ARG A 53 26.96 -18.28 -3.61
C ARG A 53 27.26 -17.57 -2.29
N CYS A 54 26.22 -17.26 -1.51
CA CYS A 54 26.33 -16.61 -0.21
C CYS A 54 26.33 -17.60 0.97
N HIS A 55 26.66 -18.88 0.75
CA HIS A 55 26.53 -19.94 1.76
C HIS A 55 27.34 -19.62 3.03
N GLU A 56 28.57 -19.12 2.90
CA GLU A 56 29.41 -18.76 4.04
C GLU A 56 28.80 -17.63 4.88
N GLN A 57 28.17 -16.65 4.24
CA GLN A 57 27.47 -15.55 4.90
C GLN A 57 26.23 -16.06 5.65
N VAL A 58 25.45 -16.95 5.01
CA VAL A 58 24.27 -17.56 5.63
C VAL A 58 24.66 -18.40 6.85
N ASP A 59 25.74 -19.20 6.75
CA ASP A 59 26.27 -19.98 7.87
C ASP A 59 26.70 -19.10 9.04
N LYS A 60 27.37 -17.98 8.77
CA LYS A 60 27.76 -17.01 9.81
C LYS A 60 26.55 -16.44 10.53
N VAL A 61 25.53 -16.02 9.78
CA VAL A 61 24.27 -15.50 10.34
C VAL A 61 23.56 -16.57 11.17
N GLY A 62 23.50 -17.81 10.67
CA GLY A 62 22.88 -18.93 11.36
C GLY A 62 23.57 -19.26 12.69
N ARG A 63 24.91 -19.30 12.72
CA ARG A 63 25.67 -19.51 13.96
C ARG A 63 25.43 -18.40 14.97
N TRP A 64 25.39 -17.15 14.51
CA TRP A 64 25.11 -16.01 15.39
C TRP A 64 23.70 -16.07 15.97
N LEU A 65 22.69 -16.50 15.20
CA LEU A 65 21.32 -16.67 15.68
C LEU A 65 21.18 -17.75 16.76
N LEU A 66 22.07 -18.75 16.77
CA LEU A 66 22.12 -19.76 17.84
C LEU A 66 22.64 -19.16 19.16
N GLU A 67 23.48 -18.13 19.10
CA GLU A 67 24.01 -17.42 20.28
C GLU A 67 23.09 -16.28 20.73
N LYS A 68 22.50 -15.56 19.78
CA LYS A 68 21.62 -14.41 20.00
C LYS A 68 20.32 -14.58 19.21
N GLU A 69 19.21 -14.79 19.90
CA GLU A 69 17.89 -15.08 19.30
C GLU A 69 17.38 -13.98 18.35
N VAL A 70 17.84 -12.73 18.52
CA VAL A 70 17.41 -11.57 17.74
C VAL A 70 18.60 -10.80 17.21
N LEU A 71 18.64 -10.60 15.90
CA LEU A 71 19.61 -9.78 15.20
C LEU A 71 19.04 -8.41 14.84
N GLN A 72 19.74 -7.34 15.22
CA GLN A 72 19.46 -5.98 14.78
C GLN A 72 20.28 -5.62 13.54
N ARG A 73 19.92 -4.51 12.89
CA ARG A 73 20.63 -4.01 11.70
C ARG A 73 22.12 -3.78 11.96
N ALA A 74 22.49 -3.25 13.13
CA ALA A 74 23.89 -3.03 13.50
C ALA A 74 24.68 -4.35 13.53
N ASP A 75 24.10 -5.41 14.11
CA ASP A 75 24.71 -6.74 14.15
C ASP A 75 24.93 -7.30 12.73
N MET A 76 23.99 -7.03 11.81
CA MET A 76 24.12 -7.45 10.41
C MET A 76 25.22 -6.72 9.66
N VAL A 77 25.39 -5.42 9.92
CA VAL A 77 26.48 -4.63 9.33
C VAL A 77 27.83 -5.07 9.90
N GLU A 78 27.91 -5.43 11.18
CA GLU A 78 29.13 -5.98 11.79
C GLU A 78 29.48 -7.35 11.19
N LEU A 79 28.49 -8.21 10.98
CA LEU A 79 28.70 -9.58 10.51
C LEU A 79 28.98 -9.69 9.00
N LEU A 80 28.28 -8.92 8.18
CA LEU A 80 28.29 -9.02 6.72
C LEU A 80 28.92 -7.81 6.03
N GLY A 81 29.19 -6.73 6.76
CA GLY A 81 29.63 -5.45 6.21
C GLY A 81 28.46 -4.54 5.80
N PRO A 82 28.78 -3.32 5.32
CA PRO A 82 27.78 -2.37 4.85
C PRO A 82 27.07 -2.90 3.59
N GLN A 83 25.79 -2.57 3.46
CA GLN A 83 24.97 -2.98 2.33
C GLN A 83 25.51 -2.38 1.01
N PRO A 84 25.65 -3.18 -0.06
CA PRO A 84 26.26 -2.72 -1.31
C PRO A 84 25.33 -1.84 -2.17
N PHE A 85 24.12 -1.56 -1.70
CA PHE A 85 23.15 -0.68 -2.36
C PHE A 85 22.59 0.33 -1.37
N THR A 86 22.50 1.58 -1.83
CA THR A 86 21.98 2.68 -1.01
C THR A 86 20.50 2.47 -0.71
N GLN A 87 20.14 2.45 0.56
CA GLN A 87 18.75 2.48 1.02
C GLN A 87 18.46 3.83 1.65
N LYS A 88 17.35 4.43 1.25
CA LYS A 88 16.77 5.59 1.94
C LYS A 88 15.94 5.05 3.10
N ILE A 89 16.38 5.30 4.32
CA ILE A 89 15.75 4.76 5.54
C ILE A 89 15.17 5.91 6.37
N THR A 90 15.78 7.07 6.27
CA THR A 90 15.45 8.23 7.08
C THR A 90 14.34 9.03 6.40
N TYR A 91 13.45 9.64 7.19
CA TYR A 91 12.32 10.42 6.65
C TYR A 91 12.81 11.52 5.70
N GLU A 92 13.87 12.21 6.10
CA GLU A 92 14.54 13.23 5.32
C GLU A 92 14.99 12.69 3.95
N GLU A 93 15.66 11.53 3.91
CA GLU A 93 16.10 10.91 2.65
C GLU A 93 14.93 10.48 1.74
N LEU A 94 13.80 10.09 2.32
CA LEU A 94 12.60 9.69 1.59
C LEU A 94 11.88 10.90 0.97
N VAL A 95 11.92 12.04 1.65
CA VAL A 95 11.26 13.30 1.26
C VAL A 95 12.20 14.23 0.47
N GLU A 96 13.49 13.92 0.44
CA GLU A 96 14.47 14.54 -0.45
C GLU A 96 14.02 14.38 -1.91
N GLY A 97 13.54 15.50 -2.48
CA GLY A 97 13.09 15.62 -3.87
C GLY A 97 11.61 15.98 -4.04
N THR A 98 10.78 15.91 -3.00
CA THR A 98 9.34 16.25 -3.07
C THR A 98 8.99 17.68 -2.65
N GLY A 99 9.98 18.53 -2.35
CA GLY A 99 9.78 19.98 -2.27
C GLY A 99 9.57 20.57 -0.86
N GLY A 100 9.87 19.83 0.21
CA GLY A 100 9.88 20.37 1.58
C GLY A 100 9.87 19.24 2.60
N LEU A 101 10.59 19.41 3.72
CA LEU A 101 10.57 18.45 4.83
C LEU A 101 9.25 18.51 5.61
N GLU A 102 8.58 19.66 5.55
CA GLU A 102 7.32 19.93 6.22
C GLU A 102 6.17 19.87 5.20
N GLU A 103 5.06 19.28 5.63
CA GLU A 103 3.82 19.29 4.86
C GLU A 103 3.30 20.72 4.74
N ASP A 104 2.93 21.14 3.54
CA ASP A 104 2.29 22.45 3.33
C ASP A 104 0.87 22.43 3.91
N MET A 105 0.76 22.81 5.18
CA MET A 105 -0.51 23.00 5.89
C MET A 105 -1.11 24.40 5.63
N ALA A 106 -0.75 25.09 4.54
CA ALA A 106 -1.40 26.32 4.15
C ALA A 106 -2.86 26.05 3.75
N LEU A 107 -3.78 26.36 4.67
CA LEU A 107 -5.21 26.36 4.36
C LEU A 107 -5.53 27.43 3.30
N PRO A 108 -6.35 27.11 2.29
CA PRO A 108 -6.88 28.09 1.34
C PRO A 108 -7.57 29.26 2.04
N GLU A 109 -7.68 30.40 1.35
CA GLU A 109 -8.07 31.68 1.96
C GLU A 109 -9.37 31.62 2.79
N GLY A 110 -10.36 30.85 2.33
CA GLY A 110 -11.66 30.64 3.00
C GLY A 110 -11.67 29.66 4.18
N LEU A 111 -10.58 28.94 4.44
CA LEU A 111 -10.46 27.96 5.54
C LEU A 111 -9.47 28.37 6.62
N GLN A 112 -8.87 29.56 6.51
CA GLN A 112 -7.91 30.07 7.50
C GLN A 112 -8.47 30.17 8.93
N GLY A 113 -9.80 30.28 9.09
CA GLY A 113 -10.47 30.30 10.39
C GLY A 113 -10.39 28.99 11.19
N TRP A 114 -10.00 27.87 10.56
CA TRP A 114 -9.83 26.59 11.22
C TRP A 114 -8.47 26.42 11.92
N ARG A 115 -7.54 27.38 11.74
CA ARG A 115 -6.17 27.29 12.25
C ARG A 115 -6.07 27.52 13.77
N GLY A 116 -7.16 27.88 14.45
CA GLY A 116 -7.27 27.97 15.91
C GLY A 116 -8.41 27.09 16.41
N GLY A 117 -8.16 26.26 17.43
CA GLY A 117 -9.21 25.51 18.14
C GLY A 117 -10.31 26.42 18.68
N PRO A 118 -11.43 25.86 19.19
CA PRO A 118 -12.73 26.51 19.25
C PRO A 118 -12.69 27.81 20.07
N THR A 119 -12.52 28.94 19.38
CA THR A 119 -12.89 30.24 19.93
C THR A 119 -14.40 30.34 19.81
N ALA A 120 -15.04 30.39 20.98
CA ALA A 120 -16.46 30.64 21.15
C ALA A 120 -16.97 31.70 20.17
N GLY A 121 -17.89 31.30 19.31
CA GLY A 121 -18.47 32.16 18.28
C GLY A 121 -18.98 31.29 17.14
N GLU A 122 -20.24 30.87 17.25
CA GLU A 122 -20.96 30.12 16.22
C GLU A 122 -20.70 30.68 14.82
N PRO A 123 -20.40 29.85 13.81
CA PRO A 123 -20.45 30.31 12.44
C PRO A 123 -21.92 30.59 12.10
N SER A 124 -22.28 31.86 12.04
CA SER A 124 -23.53 32.32 11.46
C SER A 124 -23.59 31.82 10.01
N LEU A 125 -24.33 30.74 9.79
CA LEU A 125 -24.70 30.26 8.47
C LEU A 125 -25.56 31.33 7.82
N ALA A 126 -24.97 32.15 6.95
CA ALA A 126 -25.75 32.96 6.03
C ALA A 126 -26.62 32.02 5.18
N PRO A 127 -27.92 32.26 5.05
CA PRO A 127 -28.79 31.38 4.28
C PRO A 127 -28.45 31.51 2.79
N LEU A 128 -28.34 30.36 2.12
CA LEU A 128 -28.22 30.30 0.66
C LEU A 128 -29.51 30.89 0.03
N PRO A 129 -29.39 31.78 -0.96
CA PRO A 129 -30.57 32.32 -1.63
C PRO A 129 -31.11 31.26 -2.59
N GLY A 130 -32.23 30.60 -2.28
CA GLY A 130 -32.86 29.74 -3.29
C GLY A 130 -33.90 28.70 -2.91
N GLU A 131 -34.28 28.47 -1.65
CA GLU A 131 -35.33 27.48 -1.35
C GLU A 131 -36.58 28.11 -0.74
N GLN A 132 -37.65 28.15 -1.55
CA GLN A 132 -39.00 28.42 -1.07
C GLN A 132 -39.51 27.22 -0.24
N PRO A 133 -40.17 27.42 0.91
CA PRO A 133 -40.64 26.32 1.73
C PRO A 133 -41.89 25.69 1.13
N LEU A 134 -41.83 24.37 0.87
CA LEU A 134 -42.99 23.54 0.58
C LEU A 134 -43.89 23.48 1.82
N GLY A 135 -45.15 23.86 1.65
CA GLY A 135 -46.16 23.91 2.73
C GLY A 135 -46.49 22.54 3.34
N PRO A 136 -47.14 22.52 4.52
CA PRO A 136 -47.31 21.31 5.31
C PRO A 136 -48.44 20.42 4.76
N PRO A 137 -48.25 19.09 4.64
CA PRO A 137 -49.38 18.19 4.54
C PRO A 137 -49.90 17.84 5.95
N GLY A 138 -51.22 17.92 6.08
CA GLY A 138 -51.93 17.90 7.35
C GLY A 138 -51.99 16.57 8.09
N SER A 139 -52.31 16.74 9.37
CA SER A 139 -52.80 15.75 10.33
C SER A 139 -53.82 14.78 9.74
N LYS A 140 -53.63 13.47 10.00
CA LYS A 140 -54.70 12.59 10.51
C LYS A 140 -54.16 11.53 11.46
N LEU A 141 -54.62 11.63 12.71
CA LEU A 141 -54.78 10.53 13.66
C LEU A 141 -55.69 9.43 13.07
N LYS A 142 -55.38 8.14 13.32
CA LYS A 142 -56.17 7.22 14.19
C LYS A 142 -55.78 5.74 14.00
N HIS A 143 -55.35 5.13 15.11
CA HIS A 143 -55.75 3.83 15.68
C HIS A 143 -55.92 2.63 14.73
N MET A 144 -55.13 1.58 14.94
CA MET A 144 -55.50 0.36 15.70
C MET A 144 -54.26 -0.46 15.98
#